data_AF-A0A972ASC3-F1
#
_entry.id   AF-A0A972ASC3-F1
#
_cell.length_a   1.000
_cell.length_b   1.000
_cell.length_c   1.000
_cell.angle_alpha   90.00
_cell.angle_beta   90.00
_cell.angle_gamma   90.00
#
_symmetry.space_group_name_H-M   'P 1'
#
loop_
_entity.id
_entity.type
_entity.pdbx_description
1 polymer ?
#
loop_
_entity_poly.entity_id
_entity_poly.type
_entity_poly.pdbx_seq_one_letter_code
_entity_poly.pdbx_strand_id
1 'polypeptide(L)'
;MEEEVRKELEEKGAKVLTSIHALGDDVSSSFSSQKGGFSANQIVAETLRRFSQGMKVAVEITLMAAEAGFIDVEKETISIGGTDRGVDTAIVVKPAYARNFLDFEIREILAKPRIT
;
A
#
# COMPACT_ATOMS: atom_id res chain seq x y z
N MET A 1 15.60 -1.38 5.53
CA MET A 1 15.56 -2.54 6.45
C MET A 1 16.97 -3.12 6.48
N GLU A 2 17.48 -3.48 7.65
CA GLU A 2 18.79 -4.12 7.78
C GLU A 2 18.74 -5.56 7.25
N GLU A 3 19.85 -6.06 6.68
CA GLU A 3 19.91 -7.39 6.07
C GLU A 3 19.65 -8.52 7.06
N GLU A 4 20.07 -8.37 8.32
CA GLU A 4 19.82 -9.38 9.36
C GLU A 4 18.32 -9.54 9.63
N VAL A 5 17.58 -8.43 9.68
CA VAL A 5 16.12 -8.42 9.85
C VAL A 5 15.43 -9.05 8.64
N ARG A 6 15.90 -8.77 7.42
CA ARG A 6 15.39 -9.41 6.20
C ARG A 6 15.50 -10.93 6.31
N LYS A 7 16.68 -11.41 6.64
CA LYS A 7 16.99 -12.83 6.72
C LYS A 7 16.14 -13.52 7.79
N GLU A 8 16.00 -12.92 8.96
CA GLU A 8 15.15 -13.46 10.03
C GLU A 8 13.69 -13.63 9.58
N LEU A 9 13.14 -12.67 8.82
CA LEU A 9 11.78 -12.74 8.28
C LEU A 9 11.64 -13.85 7.22
N GLU A 10 12.60 -13.95 6.31
CA GLU A 10 12.60 -14.96 5.25
C GLU A 10 12.75 -16.38 5.83
N GLU A 11 13.58 -16.56 6.87
CA GLU A 11 13.71 -17.82 7.61
C GLU A 11 12.41 -18.24 8.32
N LYS A 12 11.59 -17.28 8.74
CA LYS A 12 10.25 -17.52 9.29
C LYS A 12 9.19 -17.76 8.21
N GLY A 13 9.58 -17.81 6.93
CA GLY A 13 8.70 -18.08 5.80
C GLY A 13 7.96 -16.85 5.25
N ALA A 14 8.30 -15.64 5.72
CA ALA A 14 7.74 -14.42 5.16
C ALA A 14 8.39 -14.10 3.81
N LYS A 15 7.60 -13.66 2.84
CA LYS A 15 8.13 -13.06 1.61
C LYS A 15 8.38 -11.58 1.85
N VAL A 16 9.57 -11.08 1.49
CA VAL A 16 9.93 -9.67 1.66
C VAL A 16 10.03 -8.99 0.30
N LEU A 17 9.20 -7.98 0.07
CA LEU A 17 9.20 -7.17 -1.15
C LEU A 17 9.84 -5.80 -0.91
N THR A 18 10.67 -5.36 -1.84
CA THR A 18 11.16 -3.98 -1.92
C THR A 18 10.95 -3.49 -3.36
N SER A 19 10.13 -2.47 -3.54
CA SER A 19 9.77 -1.92 -4.85
C SER A 19 9.33 -0.46 -4.71
N ILE A 20 9.01 0.20 -5.82
CA ILE A 20 8.48 1.57 -5.81
C ILE A 20 7.13 1.65 -5.11
N HIS A 21 6.86 2.76 -4.43
CA HIS A 21 5.54 3.02 -3.85
C HIS A 21 4.51 3.31 -4.94
N ALA A 22 3.53 2.41 -5.10
CA ALA A 22 2.54 2.46 -6.17
C ALA A 22 1.71 3.77 -6.21
N LEU A 23 1.57 4.47 -5.08
CA LEU A 23 0.81 5.71 -4.97
C LEU A 23 1.67 6.94 -4.63
N GLY A 24 2.99 6.91 -4.85
CA GLY A 24 3.81 8.07 -4.47
C GLY A 24 5.26 8.17 -4.95
N ASP A 25 5.95 7.07 -5.28
CA ASP A 25 7.39 7.13 -5.61
C ASP A 25 7.65 6.69 -7.06
N ASP A 26 6.84 7.21 -7.99
CA ASP A 26 6.95 6.99 -9.42
C ASP A 26 7.49 8.23 -10.16
N VAL A 27 7.57 8.15 -11.49
CA VAL A 27 7.98 9.29 -12.30
C VAL A 27 7.08 10.51 -12.06
N SER A 28 5.78 10.29 -11.86
CA SER A 28 4.79 11.35 -11.63
C SER A 28 5.14 12.21 -10.42
N SER A 29 5.58 11.61 -9.31
CA SER A 29 5.94 12.37 -8.11
C SER A 29 7.21 13.22 -8.26
N SER A 30 8.15 12.79 -9.10
CA SER A 30 9.33 13.61 -9.47
C SER A 30 8.91 14.89 -10.19
N PHE A 31 7.92 14.83 -11.09
CA PHE A 31 7.36 16.01 -11.74
C PHE A 31 6.60 16.88 -10.74
N SER A 32 5.70 16.31 -9.93
CA SER A 32 4.91 17.08 -8.96
C SER A 32 5.80 17.83 -7.96
N SER A 33 6.89 17.21 -7.49
CA SER A 33 7.81 17.84 -6.52
C SER A 33 8.65 18.97 -7.13
N GLN A 34 9.08 18.84 -8.39
CA GLN A 34 9.95 19.83 -9.04
C GLN A 34 9.21 20.91 -9.81
N LYS A 35 8.01 20.60 -10.32
CA LYS A 35 7.22 21.45 -11.22
C LYS A 35 5.85 21.84 -10.66
N GLY A 36 5.47 21.30 -9.50
CA GLY A 36 4.13 21.48 -8.93
C GLY A 36 3.06 20.65 -9.62
N GLY A 37 1.83 20.73 -9.09
CA GLY A 37 0.69 19.93 -9.55
C GLY A 37 0.50 18.64 -8.76
N PHE A 38 -0.56 17.91 -9.10
CA PHE A 38 -0.87 16.61 -8.52
C PHE A 38 -1.14 15.59 -9.62
N SER A 39 -0.52 14.43 -9.51
CA SER A 39 -0.82 13.29 -10.36
C SER A 39 -2.03 12.50 -9.82
N ALA A 40 -2.66 11.71 -10.67
CA ALA A 40 -3.85 10.93 -10.28
C ALA A 40 -3.58 10.01 -9.09
N ASN A 41 -2.43 9.33 -9.04
CA ASN A 41 -2.04 8.47 -7.92
C ASN A 41 -1.83 9.26 -6.61
N GLN A 42 -1.33 10.51 -6.68
CA GLN A 42 -1.22 11.38 -5.50
C GLN A 42 -2.60 11.83 -4.99
N ILE A 43 -3.55 12.10 -5.89
CA ILE A 43 -4.94 12.43 -5.51
C ILE A 43 -5.59 11.23 -4.81
N VAL A 44 -5.39 10.01 -5.35
CA VAL A 44 -5.86 8.77 -4.72
C VAL A 44 -5.23 8.60 -3.33
N ALA A 45 -3.91 8.75 -3.21
CA ALA A 45 -3.21 8.66 -1.93
C ALA A 45 -3.77 9.65 -0.90
N GLU A 46 -3.99 10.89 -1.31
CA GLU A 46 -4.48 11.94 -0.42
C GLU A 46 -5.94 11.73 -0.01
N THR A 47 -6.74 11.16 -0.92
CA THR A 47 -8.12 10.75 -0.63
C THR A 47 -8.14 9.63 0.40
N LEU A 48 -7.30 8.59 0.24
CA LEU A 48 -7.22 7.48 1.19
C LEU A 48 -6.74 7.93 2.57
N ARG A 49 -5.85 8.92 2.64
CA ARG A 49 -5.39 9.53 3.91
C ARG A 49 -6.50 10.19 4.73
N ARG A 50 -7.65 10.48 4.13
CA ARG A 50 -8.83 10.95 4.88
C ARG A 50 -9.40 9.90 5.84
N PHE A 51 -9.08 8.62 5.63
CA PHE A 51 -9.40 7.54 6.58
C PHE A 51 -8.33 7.38 7.65
N SER A 52 -7.06 7.33 7.24
CA SER A 52 -5.81 7.32 8.03
C SER A 52 -4.60 7.25 7.10
N GLN A 53 -3.39 7.58 7.60
CA GLN A 53 -2.16 7.30 6.83
C GLN A 53 -2.04 5.80 6.53
N GLY A 54 -2.35 4.95 7.51
CA GLY A 54 -2.37 3.50 7.36
C GLY A 54 -3.31 3.00 6.27
N MET A 55 -4.44 3.65 5.99
CA MET A 55 -5.35 3.27 4.90
C MET A 55 -4.67 3.39 3.53
N LYS A 56 -4.01 4.53 3.28
CA LYS A 56 -3.24 4.73 2.05
C LYS A 56 -2.16 3.65 1.91
N VAL A 57 -1.41 3.40 2.99
CA VAL A 57 -0.33 2.40 3.00
C VAL A 57 -0.89 1.00 2.72
N ALA A 58 -1.98 0.60 3.37
CA ALA A 58 -2.58 -0.71 3.18
C ALA A 58 -3.04 -0.95 1.72
N VAL A 59 -3.63 0.05 1.07
CA VAL A 59 -3.97 -0.04 -0.37
C VAL A 59 -2.70 -0.11 -1.22
N GLU A 60 -1.73 0.77 -0.98
CA GLU A 60 -0.49 0.85 -1.76
C GLU A 60 0.33 -0.44 -1.72
N ILE A 61 0.54 -1.03 -0.54
CA ILE A 61 1.32 -2.27 -0.42
C ILE A 61 0.59 -3.47 -1.02
N THR A 62 -0.74 -3.44 -1.09
CA THR A 62 -1.51 -4.49 -1.77
C THR A 62 -1.24 -4.44 -3.27
N LEU A 63 -1.25 -3.24 -3.87
CA LEU A 63 -0.91 -3.07 -5.29
C LEU A 63 0.52 -3.53 -5.57
N MET A 64 1.48 -3.13 -4.72
CA MET A 64 2.87 -3.55 -4.85
C MET A 64 3.02 -5.08 -4.78
N ALA A 65 2.36 -5.72 -3.82
CA ALA A 65 2.38 -7.18 -3.67
C ALA A 65 1.73 -7.90 -4.85
N ALA A 66 0.64 -7.36 -5.41
CA ALA A 66 -0.02 -7.90 -6.59
C ALA A 66 0.89 -7.82 -7.82
N GLU A 67 1.50 -6.66 -8.09
CA GLU A 67 2.44 -6.47 -9.22
C GLU A 67 3.67 -7.39 -9.11
N ALA A 68 4.15 -7.66 -7.90
CA ALA A 68 5.24 -8.60 -7.66
C ALA A 68 4.82 -10.08 -7.76
N GLY A 69 3.53 -10.39 -7.94
CA GLY A 69 3.00 -11.75 -7.95
C GLY A 69 3.07 -12.45 -6.59
N PHE A 70 3.15 -11.70 -5.50
CA PHE A 70 3.24 -12.26 -4.14
C PHE A 70 1.87 -12.67 -3.59
N ILE A 71 0.80 -12.03 -4.07
CA ILE A 71 -0.59 -12.32 -3.73
C ILE A 71 -1.40 -12.61 -5.00
N ASP A 72 -2.48 -13.36 -4.82
CA ASP A 72 -3.43 -13.75 -5.87
C ASP A 72 -4.57 -12.72 -5.93
N VAL A 73 -4.73 -12.05 -7.07
CA VAL A 73 -5.75 -11.01 -7.25
C VAL A 73 -7.18 -11.55 -7.30
N GLU A 74 -7.35 -12.86 -7.51
CA GLU A 74 -8.65 -13.52 -7.50
C GLU A 74 -9.12 -13.87 -6.07
N LYS A 75 -8.29 -13.61 -5.05
CA LYS A 75 -8.59 -13.94 -3.65
C LYS A 75 -8.57 -12.70 -2.78
N GLU A 76 -9.48 -12.67 -1.82
CA GLU A 76 -9.45 -11.64 -0.79
C GLU A 76 -8.19 -11.76 0.06
N THR A 77 -7.64 -10.61 0.42
CA THR A 77 -6.39 -10.49 1.17
C THR A 77 -6.58 -9.51 2.32
N ILE A 78 -5.97 -9.77 3.46
CA ILE A 78 -5.87 -8.79 4.55
C ILE A 78 -4.62 -7.96 4.32
N SER A 79 -4.77 -6.63 4.25
CA SER A 79 -3.67 -5.70 4.19
C SER A 79 -3.62 -4.82 5.44
N ILE A 80 -2.41 -4.58 5.93
CA ILE A 80 -2.18 -3.87 7.19
C ILE A 80 -1.15 -2.76 6.94
N GLY A 81 -1.52 -1.54 7.30
CA GLY A 81 -0.68 -0.35 7.21
C GLY A 81 -0.64 0.42 8.53
N GLY A 82 0.24 1.41 8.61
CA GLY A 82 0.39 2.25 9.81
C GLY A 82 0.76 3.68 9.49
N THR A 83 0.82 4.49 10.55
CA THR A 83 1.20 5.90 10.50
C THR A 83 2.60 6.08 11.07
N ASP A 84 3.55 6.55 10.26
CA ASP A 84 4.98 6.71 10.59
C ASP A 84 5.68 5.40 11.00
N ARG A 85 5.31 4.81 12.13
CA ARG A 85 5.82 3.54 12.66
C ARG A 85 4.71 2.64 13.16
N GLY A 86 4.96 1.33 13.11
CA GLY A 86 4.01 0.32 13.55
C GLY A 86 2.85 0.13 12.57
N VAL A 87 1.76 -0.45 13.06
CA VAL A 87 0.55 -0.75 12.29
C VAL A 87 -0.67 -0.30 13.08
N ASP A 88 -1.57 0.42 12.44
CA ASP A 88 -2.77 1.00 13.07
C ASP A 88 -4.06 0.79 12.26
N THR A 89 -3.93 0.35 11.01
CA THR A 89 -5.03 0.19 10.06
C THR A 89 -4.95 -1.18 9.41
N ALA A 90 -6.06 -1.91 9.40
CA ALA A 90 -6.19 -3.23 8.78
C ALA A 90 -7.48 -3.32 7.98
N ILE A 91 -7.40 -3.84 6.75
CA ILE A 91 -8.52 -3.92 5.80
C ILE A 91 -8.55 -5.28 5.11
N VAL A 92 -9.74 -5.75 4.77
CA VAL A 92 -9.95 -6.86 3.82
C VAL A 92 -10.17 -6.25 2.45
N VAL A 93 -9.44 -6.74 1.45
CA VAL A 93 -9.48 -6.20 0.09
C VAL A 93 -9.61 -7.30 -0.94
N LYS A 94 -10.26 -6.99 -2.05
CA LYS A 94 -10.07 -7.69 -3.32
C LYS A 94 -8.98 -6.94 -4.09
N PRO A 95 -7.76 -7.50 -4.22
CA PRO A 95 -6.65 -6.83 -4.89
C PRO A 95 -6.93 -6.59 -6.38
N ALA A 96 -6.18 -5.67 -6.96
CA ALA A 96 -6.09 -5.47 -8.40
C ALA A 96 -4.66 -5.08 -8.78
N TYR A 97 -4.30 -5.21 -10.05
CA TYR A 97 -3.08 -4.62 -10.59
C TYR A 97 -3.22 -3.10 -10.68
N ALA A 98 -2.11 -2.35 -10.65
CA ALA A 98 -2.10 -0.89 -10.68
C ALA A 98 -2.76 -0.34 -11.96
N ARG A 99 -2.53 -1.01 -13.11
CA ARG A 99 -3.20 -0.66 -14.38
C ARG A 99 -4.73 -0.79 -14.35
N ASN A 100 -5.25 -1.62 -13.43
CA ASN A 100 -6.66 -1.91 -13.24
C ASN A 100 -7.14 -1.41 -11.87
N PHE A 101 -6.54 -0.33 -11.35
CA PHE A 101 -6.80 0.15 -9.99
C PHE A 101 -8.29 0.37 -9.66
N LEU A 102 -9.11 0.72 -10.65
CA LEU A 102 -10.54 0.91 -10.45
C LEU A 102 -11.32 -0.38 -10.13
N ASP A 103 -10.72 -1.54 -10.36
CA ASP A 103 -11.26 -2.85 -9.97
C ASP A 103 -10.86 -3.23 -8.52
N PHE A 104 -10.01 -2.45 -7.86
CA PHE A 104 -9.61 -2.66 -6.47
C PHE A 104 -10.79 -2.37 -5.54
N GLU A 105 -11.12 -3.31 -4.65
CA GLU A 105 -12.24 -3.15 -3.73
C GLU A 105 -11.78 -3.28 -2.28
N ILE A 106 -12.09 -2.29 -1.45
CA ILE A 106 -12.00 -2.41 0.01
C ILE A 106 -13.31 -3.05 0.48
N ARG A 107 -13.24 -4.30 0.95
CA ARG A 107 -14.39 -5.09 1.38
C ARG A 107 -14.78 -4.79 2.81
N GLU A 108 -13.80 -4.72 3.70
CA GLU A 108 -14.00 -4.50 5.12
C GLU A 108 -12.88 -3.65 5.72
N ILE A 109 -13.22 -2.88 6.76
CA ILE A 109 -12.25 -2.17 7.60
C ILE A 109 -12.27 -2.85 8.96
N LEU A 110 -11.21 -3.59 9.28
CA LEU A 110 -11.08 -4.35 10.53
C LEU A 110 -10.71 -3.43 11.70
N ALA A 111 -9.78 -2.50 11.46
CA ALA A 111 -9.35 -1.50 12.43
C ALA A 111 -8.80 -0.27 11.72
N LYS A 112 -8.96 0.90 12.33
CA LYS A 112 -8.28 2.14 11.96
C LYS A 112 -8.26 3.11 13.15
N PRO A 113 -7.35 4.10 13.18
CA PRO A 113 -7.42 5.18 14.16
C PRO A 113 -8.76 5.93 14.09
N ARG A 114 -9.27 6.36 15.25
CA ARG A 114 -10.45 7.25 15.32
C ARG A 114 -10.08 8.68 14.92
N ILE A 115 -8.88 9.11 15.26
CA ILE A 115 -8.33 10.45 15.01
C ILE A 115 -7.03 10.26 14.24
N THR A 116 -6.85 11.04 13.18
CA THR A 116 -5.75 10.98 12.21
C THR A 116 -5.04 12.29 12.11
#